data_AF-A0A2I0J367-F1
#
_entry.id   AF-A0A2I0J367-F1
#
_cell.length_a   1.000
_cell.length_b   1.000
_cell.length_c   1.000
_cell.angle_alpha   90.00
_cell.angle_beta   90.00
_cell.angle_gamma   90.00
#
_symmetry.space_group_name_H-M   'P 1'
#
loop_
_entity.id
_entity.type
_entity.pdbx_description
1 polymer ?
#
loop_
_entity_poly.entity_id
_entity_poly.type
_entity_poly.pdbx_seq_one_letter_code
_entity_poly.pdbx_strand_id
1 'polypeptide(L)'
;MTENVTSILPIEDMLPAVAQGAIGIACRSNDERMADYLATLNHEETRLAVSCERAFLETLDGSCRTPIAGYACKDEGGNCLFRGLVASPDGTRVLETSRKGPYTYEDMVLMGKDAGKELLSRAGPGFFDS
;
A
#
# COMPACT_ATOMS: atom_id res chain seq x y z
N MET A 1 0.16 26.18 3.40
CA MET A 1 -0.48 25.04 4.09
C MET A 1 0.48 24.28 5.00
N THR A 2 1.79 24.26 4.75
CA THR A 2 2.77 23.65 5.67
C THR A 2 2.86 24.38 7.01
N GLU A 3 2.43 25.65 7.08
CA GLU A 3 2.37 26.42 8.33
C GLU A 3 1.47 25.83 9.42
N ASN A 4 0.58 24.89 9.07
CA ASN A 4 -0.30 24.21 10.03
C ASN A 4 0.23 22.84 10.47
N VAL A 5 1.35 22.35 9.92
CA VAL A 5 1.92 21.04 10.27
C VAL A 5 2.78 21.21 11.53
N THR A 6 2.36 20.60 12.63
CA THR A 6 3.10 20.66 13.90
C THR A 6 4.26 19.66 13.95
N SER A 7 4.12 18.50 13.32
CA SER A 7 5.15 17.49 13.18
C SER A 7 4.87 16.56 11.99
N ILE A 8 5.91 15.89 11.51
CA ILE A 8 5.80 14.73 10.63
C ILE A 8 5.90 13.51 11.53
N LEU A 9 4.92 12.61 11.46
CA LEU A 9 4.94 11.37 12.22
C LEU A 9 5.88 10.36 11.53
N PRO A 10 6.82 9.74 12.26
CA PRO A 10 7.65 8.67 11.72
C PRO A 10 6.81 7.48 11.24
N ILE A 11 7.30 6.75 10.24
CA ILE A 11 6.60 5.62 9.62
C ILE A 11 6.52 4.42 10.58
N GLU A 12 7.47 4.31 11.50
CA GLU A 12 7.47 3.40 12.63
C GLU A 12 6.33 3.68 13.62
N ASP A 13 5.95 4.95 13.79
CA ASP A 13 4.90 5.37 14.74
C ASP A 13 3.51 5.33 14.10
N MET A 14 3.40 5.75 12.82
CA MET A 14 2.15 5.77 12.10
C MET A 14 2.35 5.34 10.65
N LEU A 15 2.06 4.07 10.39
CA LEU A 15 2.18 3.51 9.05
C LEU A 15 1.17 4.19 8.10
N PRO A 16 1.60 4.67 6.92
CA PRO A 16 0.72 5.34 5.96
C PRO A 16 -0.42 4.48 5.44
N ALA A 17 -1.52 5.13 5.06
CA ALA A 17 -2.55 4.48 4.26
C ALA A 17 -1.98 4.04 2.91
N VAL A 18 -2.55 2.99 2.33
CA VAL A 18 -2.15 2.48 1.01
C VAL A 18 -2.24 3.60 -0.04
N ALA A 19 -1.16 3.79 -0.79
CA ALA A 19 -0.97 4.82 -1.80
C ALA A 19 -1.02 6.28 -1.29
N GLN A 20 -0.83 6.53 0.01
CA GLN A 20 -0.83 7.88 0.56
C GLN A 20 0.26 8.75 -0.10
N GLY A 21 -0.14 9.94 -0.58
CA GLY A 21 0.75 10.90 -1.23
C GLY A 21 0.94 10.68 -2.74
N ALA A 22 0.46 9.57 -3.29
CA ALA A 22 0.45 9.34 -4.74
C ALA A 22 -0.81 9.90 -5.39
N ILE A 23 -0.68 10.44 -6.62
CA ILE A 23 -1.80 10.86 -7.45
C ILE A 23 -2.01 9.82 -8.56
N GLY A 24 -3.16 9.18 -8.56
CA GLY A 24 -3.58 8.29 -9.66
C GLY A 24 -4.49 9.02 -10.65
N ILE A 25 -4.26 8.80 -11.94
CA ILE A 25 -5.12 9.34 -13.02
C ILE A 25 -5.78 8.18 -13.74
N ALA A 26 -7.11 8.19 -13.80
CA ALA A 26 -7.90 7.19 -14.52
C ALA A 26 -8.31 7.72 -15.90
N CYS A 27 -8.23 6.85 -16.91
CA CYS A 27 -8.82 7.09 -18.23
C CYS A 27 -9.61 5.85 -18.68
N ARG A 28 -10.33 5.95 -19.80
CA ARG A 28 -11.02 4.79 -20.38
C ARG A 28 -9.99 3.80 -20.90
N SER A 29 -10.25 2.51 -20.69
CA SER A 29 -9.33 1.43 -21.10
C SER A 29 -9.13 1.31 -22.62
N ASN A 30 -10.04 1.86 -23.43
CA ASN A 30 -9.98 1.85 -24.90
C ASN A 30 -9.56 3.20 -25.52
N ASP A 31 -9.02 4.13 -24.71
CA ASP A 31 -8.55 5.44 -25.17
C ASP A 31 -7.02 5.49 -25.21
N GLU A 32 -6.43 4.87 -26.24
CA GLU A 32 -4.98 4.77 -26.43
C GLU A 32 -4.30 6.15 -26.44
N ARG A 33 -4.95 7.14 -27.05
CA ARG A 33 -4.45 8.51 -27.08
C ARG A 33 -4.29 9.10 -25.68
N MET A 34 -5.28 8.89 -24.80
CA MET A 34 -5.16 9.31 -23.41
C MET A 34 -4.10 8.51 -22.65
N ALA A 35 -3.99 7.21 -22.90
CA ALA A 35 -2.97 6.37 -22.29
C ALA A 35 -1.55 6.87 -22.62
N ASP A 36 -1.29 7.23 -23.88
CA ASP A 36 0.00 7.77 -24.32
C ASP A 36 0.36 9.09 -23.62
N TYR A 37 -0.62 9.99 -23.46
CA TYR A 37 -0.38 11.24 -22.72
C TYR A 37 -0.08 10.98 -21.24
N LEU A 38 -0.82 10.07 -20.60
CA LEU A 38 -0.64 9.77 -19.19
C LEU A 38 0.66 9.00 -18.91
N ALA A 39 1.14 8.19 -19.86
CA ALA A 39 2.40 7.46 -19.72
C ALA A 39 3.59 8.40 -19.41
N THR A 40 3.58 9.62 -19.96
CA THR A 40 4.64 10.62 -19.71
C THR A 40 4.63 11.19 -18.29
N LEU A 41 3.50 11.11 -17.58
CA LEU A 41 3.35 11.57 -16.20
C LEU A 41 3.68 10.48 -15.17
N ASN A 42 3.80 9.23 -15.61
CA ASN A 42 3.97 8.10 -14.72
C ASN A 42 5.39 8.04 -14.15
N HIS A 43 5.48 8.13 -12.82
CA HIS A 43 6.73 7.90 -12.10
C HIS A 43 6.87 6.42 -11.75
N GLU A 44 7.80 5.73 -12.41
CA GLU A 44 7.90 4.27 -12.34
C GLU A 44 8.13 3.72 -10.94
N GLU A 45 8.99 4.37 -10.14
CA GLU A 45 9.25 3.93 -8.77
C GLU A 45 8.00 4.01 -7.89
N THR A 46 7.25 5.11 -7.98
CA THR A 46 5.97 5.25 -7.27
C THR A 46 4.94 4.25 -7.78
N ARG A 47 4.87 4.00 -9.10
CA ARG A 47 3.95 3.01 -9.68
C ARG A 47 4.20 1.62 -9.07
N LEU A 48 5.46 1.21 -8.93
CA LEU A 48 5.83 -0.07 -8.35
C LEU A 48 5.48 -0.16 -6.86
N ALA A 49 5.84 0.85 -6.06
CA ALA A 49 5.45 0.94 -4.64
C ALA A 49 3.93 0.77 -4.46
N VAL A 50 3.16 1.61 -5.17
CA VAL A 50 1.69 1.62 -5.13
C VAL A 50 1.12 0.28 -5.62
N SER A 51 1.78 -0.40 -6.57
CA SER A 51 1.32 -1.72 -7.04
C SER A 51 1.42 -2.78 -5.93
N CYS A 52 2.49 -2.75 -5.12
CA CYS A 52 2.61 -3.62 -3.94
C CYS A 52 1.51 -3.32 -2.91
N GLU A 53 1.38 -2.05 -2.53
CA GLU A 53 0.43 -1.61 -1.51
C GLU A 53 -1.03 -1.88 -1.91
N ARG A 54 -1.39 -1.65 -3.18
CA ARG A 54 -2.74 -1.93 -3.70
C ARG A 54 -3.02 -3.42 -3.80
N ALA A 55 -2.04 -4.24 -4.19
CA ALA A 55 -2.21 -5.69 -4.22
C ALA A 55 -2.44 -6.26 -2.80
N PHE A 56 -1.79 -5.67 -1.79
CA PHE A 56 -2.07 -5.95 -0.38
C PHE A 56 -3.49 -5.58 0.03
N LEU A 57 -3.92 -4.35 -0.27
CA LEU A 57 -5.27 -3.87 0.06
C LEU A 57 -6.37 -4.70 -0.62
N GLU A 58 -6.21 -4.99 -1.91
CA GLU A 58 -7.16 -5.80 -2.69
C GLU A 58 -7.27 -7.22 -2.13
N THR A 59 -6.16 -7.81 -1.70
CA THR A 59 -6.17 -9.15 -1.10
C THR A 59 -6.94 -9.18 0.22
N LEU A 60 -6.91 -8.10 0.99
CA LEU A 60 -7.64 -7.97 2.25
C LEU A 60 -9.13 -7.62 2.08
N ASP A 61 -9.59 -7.42 0.84
CA ASP A 61 -10.92 -6.85 0.53
C ASP A 61 -11.17 -5.51 1.26
N GLY A 62 -10.10 -4.73 1.40
CA GLY A 62 -10.09 -3.49 2.16
C GLY A 62 -10.71 -2.30 1.42
N SER A 63 -11.20 -1.33 2.18
CA SER A 63 -11.69 -0.05 1.67
C SER A 63 -11.06 1.13 2.41
N CYS A 64 -11.43 2.37 2.05
CA CYS A 64 -10.98 3.57 2.75
C CYS A 64 -11.48 3.66 4.21
N ARG A 65 -12.37 2.76 4.64
CA ARG A 65 -12.93 2.73 6.01
C ARG A 65 -12.38 1.59 6.85
N THR A 66 -11.66 0.65 6.26
CA THR A 66 -11.04 -0.44 7.01
C THR A 66 -9.71 0.05 7.59
N PRO A 67 -9.41 -0.23 8.87
CA PRO A 67 -8.16 0.16 9.54
C PRO A 67 -6.96 -0.65 9.01
N ILE A 68 -6.54 -0.30 7.79
CA ILE A 68 -5.49 -0.98 7.02
C ILE A 68 -4.46 0.07 6.61
N ALA A 69 -3.18 -0.24 6.82
CA ALA A 69 -2.06 0.57 6.39
C ALA A 69 -1.05 -0.30 5.61
N GLY A 70 -0.36 0.32 4.66
CA GLY A 70 0.58 -0.38 3.80
C GLY A 70 1.51 0.59 3.12
N TYR A 71 2.82 0.35 3.25
CA TYR A 71 3.86 1.21 2.70
C TYR A 71 4.99 0.38 2.10
N ALA A 72 5.31 0.65 0.84
CA ALA A 72 6.42 0.06 0.11
C ALA A 72 7.45 1.13 -0.24
N CYS A 73 8.71 0.90 0.11
CA CYS A 73 9.81 1.79 -0.28
C CYS A 73 11.02 0.99 -0.78
N LYS A 74 11.94 1.68 -1.48
CA LYS A 74 13.20 1.10 -1.94
C LYS A 74 14.28 1.29 -0.86
N ASP A 75 15.01 0.24 -0.54
CA ASP A 75 16.19 0.33 0.34
C ASP A 75 17.45 0.76 -0.42
N GLU A 76 18.54 1.00 0.31
CA GLU A 76 19.84 1.38 -0.27
C GLU A 76 20.41 0.33 -1.24
N GLY A 77 20.00 -0.93 -1.11
CA GLY A 77 20.39 -2.03 -1.99
C GLY A 77 19.48 -2.20 -3.22
N GLY A 78 18.49 -1.32 -3.41
CA GLY A 78 17.55 -1.39 -4.52
C GLY A 78 16.43 -2.41 -4.37
N ASN A 79 16.25 -3.01 -3.19
CA ASN A 79 15.16 -3.94 -2.89
C ASN A 79 13.96 -3.20 -2.33
N CYS A 80 12.78 -3.80 -2.45
CA CYS A 80 11.60 -3.34 -1.75
C CYS A 80 11.70 -3.69 -0.26
N LEU A 81 11.29 -2.75 0.58
CA LEU A 81 10.87 -2.97 1.96
C LEU A 81 9.38 -2.64 2.02
N PHE A 82 8.56 -3.66 2.21
CA PHE A 82 7.12 -3.49 2.41
C PHE A 82 6.77 -3.72 3.88
N ARG A 83 5.93 -2.85 4.44
CA ARG A 83 5.29 -3.01 5.75
C ARG A 83 3.79 -2.91 5.56
N GLY A 84 3.05 -3.83 6.17
CA GLY A 84 1.59 -3.87 6.15
C GLY A 84 1.02 -4.10 7.55
N LEU A 85 -0.18 -3.58 7.78
CA LEU A 85 -0.85 -3.57 9.08
C LEU A 85 -2.36 -3.67 8.89
N VAL A 86 -3.02 -4.47 9.74
CA VAL A 86 -4.47 -4.40 10.00
C VAL A 86 -4.72 -4.21 11.49
N ALA A 87 -5.68 -3.38 11.86
CA ALA A 87 -6.10 -3.21 13.26
C ALA A 87 -7.59 -3.52 13.44
N SER A 88 -8.05 -3.83 14.64
CA SER A 88 -9.48 -3.81 14.94
C SER A 88 -10.00 -2.36 14.98
N PRO A 89 -11.27 -2.10 14.64
CA PRO A 89 -11.90 -0.79 14.77
C PRO A 89 -11.69 -0.07 16.11
N ASP A 90 -11.66 -0.81 17.22
CA ASP A 90 -11.39 -0.29 18.57
C ASP A 90 -9.89 -0.09 18.89
N GLY A 91 -9.00 -0.50 17.98
CA GLY A 91 -7.55 -0.42 18.11
C GLY A 91 -6.91 -1.40 19.10
N THR A 92 -7.68 -2.31 19.72
CA THR A 92 -7.16 -3.23 20.74
C THR A 92 -6.34 -4.38 20.15
N ARG A 93 -6.54 -4.70 18.87
CA ARG A 93 -5.80 -5.72 18.13
C ARG A 93 -5.11 -5.09 16.94
N VAL A 94 -3.82 -5.39 16.79
CA VAL A 94 -2.96 -4.88 15.72
C VAL A 94 -2.16 -6.07 15.19
N LEU A 95 -2.26 -6.34 13.89
CA LEU A 95 -1.51 -7.39 13.21
C LEU A 95 -0.65 -6.76 12.13
N GLU A 96 0.66 -6.97 12.23
CA GLU A 96 1.65 -6.43 11.31
C GLU A 96 2.34 -7.54 10.51
N THR A 97 2.84 -7.18 9.34
CA THR A 97 3.64 -8.03 8.46
C THR A 97 4.67 -7.19 7.68
N SER A 98 5.72 -7.83 7.17
CA SER A 98 6.73 -7.19 6.34
C SER A 98 7.27 -8.12 5.25
N ARG A 99 7.73 -7.55 4.14
CA ARG A 99 8.40 -8.27 3.06
C ARG A 99 9.64 -7.51 2.58
N LYS A 100 10.61 -8.27 2.08
CA LYS A 100 11.79 -7.75 1.39
C LYS A 100 12.01 -8.57 0.12
N GLY A 101 12.27 -7.91 -1.00
CA GLY A 101 12.46 -8.59 -2.27
C GLY A 101 12.82 -7.65 -3.42
N PRO A 102 13.01 -8.15 -4.64
CA PRO A 102 13.36 -7.33 -5.78
C PRO A 102 12.30 -6.25 -6.08
N TYR A 103 12.74 -5.09 -6.58
CA TYR A 103 11.87 -3.96 -6.91
C TYR A 103 11.35 -4.05 -8.35
N THR A 104 10.79 -5.20 -8.74
CA THR A 104 10.19 -5.43 -10.07
C THR A 104 8.67 -5.49 -9.96
N TYR A 105 7.94 -5.19 -11.03
CA TYR A 105 6.47 -5.18 -10.98
C TYR A 105 5.86 -6.51 -10.47
N GLU A 106 6.37 -7.64 -10.96
CA GLU A 106 5.87 -8.97 -10.59
C GLU A 106 6.14 -9.27 -9.11
N ASP A 107 7.37 -9.03 -8.64
CA ASP A 107 7.75 -9.23 -7.24
C ASP A 107 6.95 -8.33 -6.30
N MET A 108 6.74 -7.06 -6.66
CA MET A 108 5.97 -6.09 -5.88
C MET A 108 4.53 -6.56 -5.67
N VAL A 109 3.86 -7.00 -6.75
CA VAL A 109 2.49 -7.51 -6.67
C VAL A 109 2.42 -8.80 -5.86
N LEU A 110 3.38 -9.72 -6.03
CA LEU A 110 3.44 -10.98 -5.27
C LEU A 110 3.64 -10.74 -3.77
N MET A 111 4.57 -9.85 -3.40
CA MET A 111 4.81 -9.49 -2.00
C MET A 111 3.55 -8.91 -1.34
N GLY A 112 2.83 -8.01 -2.03
CA GLY A 112 1.59 -7.43 -1.52
C GLY A 112 0.51 -8.49 -1.28
N LYS A 113 0.30 -9.39 -2.25
CA LYS A 113 -0.67 -10.49 -2.13
C LYS A 113 -0.30 -11.47 -1.01
N ASP A 114 0.96 -11.83 -0.91
CA ASP A 114 1.44 -12.77 0.11
C ASP A 114 1.25 -12.20 1.52
N ALA A 115 1.62 -10.94 1.72
CA ALA A 115 1.41 -10.22 2.99
C ALA A 115 -0.09 -10.13 3.35
N GLY A 116 -0.96 -9.84 2.38
CA GLY A 116 -2.41 -9.76 2.62
C GLY A 116 -3.00 -11.12 3.04
N LYS A 117 -2.60 -12.20 2.39
CA LYS A 117 -3.02 -13.58 2.74
C LYS A 117 -2.58 -13.97 4.15
N GLU A 118 -1.35 -13.61 4.53
CA GLU A 118 -0.85 -13.86 5.88
C GLU A 118 -1.74 -13.18 6.92
N LEU A 119 -2.06 -11.90 6.73
CA LEU A 119 -2.88 -11.15 7.67
C LEU A 119 -4.33 -11.66 7.70
N LEU A 120 -4.93 -12.03 6.56
CA LEU A 120 -6.26 -12.66 6.54
C LEU A 120 -6.29 -13.95 7.37
N SER A 121 -5.28 -14.81 7.21
CA SER A 121 -5.16 -16.06 7.96
C SER A 121 -5.06 -15.81 9.48
N ARG A 122 -4.34 -14.75 9.89
CA ARG A 122 -4.14 -14.39 11.30
C ARG A 122 -5.31 -13.63 11.92
N ALA A 123 -6.00 -12.80 11.15
CA ALA A 123 -7.11 -11.98 11.60
C ALA A 123 -8.30 -12.85 12.04
N GLY A 124 -8.59 -13.90 11.26
CA GLY A 124 -9.75 -14.78 11.45
C GLY A 124 -11.08 -14.10 11.08
N PRO A 125 -12.20 -14.85 11.14
CA PRO A 125 -13.52 -14.31 10.83
C PRO A 125 -13.92 -13.17 11.78
N GLY A 126 -14.53 -12.10 11.25
CA GLY A 126 -15.09 -11.00 12.05
C GLY A 126 -14.08 -9.99 12.61
N PHE A 127 -12.80 -10.05 12.22
CA PHE A 127 -11.78 -9.13 12.72
C PHE A 127 -12.07 -7.65 12.43
N PHE A 128 -12.71 -7.36 11.30
CA PHE A 128 -13.07 -6.00 10.91
C PHE A 128 -14.45 -5.57 11.41
N ASP A 129 -15.21 -6.49 12.03
CA ASP A 129 -16.55 -6.25 12.58
C ASP A 129 -16.54 -6.00 14.10
N SER A 130 -15.41 -6.25 14.75
CA SER A 130 -15.24 -6.19 16.22
C SER A 130 -14.83 -4.83 16.75
#